data_AF-A0A7X9ILW6-F1
#
_entry.id   AF-A0A7X9ILW6-F1
#
_cell.length_a   1.000
_cell.length_b   1.000
_cell.length_c   1.000
_cell.angle_alpha   90.00
_cell.angle_beta   90.00
_cell.angle_gamma   90.00
#
_symmetry.space_group_name_H-M   'P 1'
#
loop_
_entity.id
_entity.type
_entity.pdbx_description
1 polymer ?
#
loop_
_entity_poly.entity_id
_entity_poly.type
_entity_poly.pdbx_seq_one_letter_code
_entity_poly.pdbx_strand_id
1 'polypeptide(L)'
;MPEKFKLSKKEKEEFKKLLLERKNSIIKKLSQFYRESQEIETDTALDVVDKAETSYTKEFLLGLTDSEREQLQQIDQALDRLEKGEYGHCQVCHKEIGKKRLQIIPWTPYCISCQEKIEGGIPEK
;
A
#
# COMPACT_ATOMS: atom_id res chain seq x y z
N MET A 1 17.51 -22.15 17.77
CA MET A 1 16.11 -22.10 17.27
C MET A 1 15.80 -20.63 17.01
N PRO A 2 15.50 -20.18 15.78
CA PRO A 2 15.28 -18.76 15.56
C PRO A 2 13.95 -18.34 16.22
N GLU A 3 14.01 -17.23 16.94
CA GLU A 3 12.91 -16.66 17.73
C GLU A 3 11.73 -16.34 16.81
N LYS A 4 10.53 -16.74 17.21
CA LYS A 4 9.32 -16.57 16.40
C LYS A 4 9.00 -15.06 16.28
N PHE A 5 8.96 -14.51 15.07
CA PHE A 5 8.37 -13.20 14.80
C PHE A 5 6.94 -13.17 15.34
N LYS A 6 6.75 -12.60 16.53
CA LYS A 6 5.44 -12.50 17.15
C LYS A 6 5.20 -11.04 17.49
N LEU A 7 4.42 -10.38 16.64
CA LEU A 7 3.99 -9.01 16.89
C LEU A 7 3.05 -8.98 18.09
N SER A 8 3.36 -8.10 19.05
CA SER A 8 2.42 -7.76 20.11
C SER A 8 1.19 -7.03 19.53
N LYS A 9 0.09 -7.02 20.28
CA LYS A 9 -1.11 -6.26 19.90
C LYS A 9 -0.81 -4.77 19.67
N LYS A 10 0.13 -4.20 20.43
CA LYS A 10 0.57 -2.81 20.26
C LYS A 10 1.33 -2.60 18.95
N GLU A 11 2.29 -3.46 18.63
CA GLU A 11 3.04 -3.38 17.37
C GLU A 11 2.14 -3.57 16.15
N LYS A 12 1.16 -4.49 16.22
CA LYS A 12 0.16 -4.65 15.16
C LYS A 12 -0.62 -3.36 14.89
N GLU A 13 -1.05 -2.69 15.96
CA GLU A 13 -1.77 -1.41 15.83
C GLU A 13 -0.88 -0.31 15.25
N GLU A 14 0.40 -0.28 15.63
CA GLU A 14 1.38 0.67 15.10
C GLU A 14 1.60 0.48 13.60
N PHE A 15 1.85 -0.76 13.14
CA PHE A 15 2.00 -1.04 11.71
C PHE A 15 0.70 -0.81 10.93
N LYS A 16 -0.45 -1.12 11.52
CA LYS A 16 -1.76 -0.81 10.92
C LYS A 16 -1.92 0.69 10.68
N LYS A 17 -1.56 1.53 11.66
CA LYS A 17 -1.57 2.99 11.49
C LYS A 17 -0.64 3.45 10.38
N LEU A 18 0.59 2.94 10.32
CA LEU A 18 1.55 3.28 9.26
C LEU A 18 1.02 2.91 7.86
N LEU A 19 0.41 1.74 7.72
CA LEU A 19 -0.21 1.29 6.47
C LEU A 19 -1.36 2.20 6.04
N LEU A 20 -2.26 2.55 6.97
CA LEU A 20 -3.40 3.43 6.70
C LEU A 20 -2.97 4.87 6.40
N GLU A 21 -1.96 5.38 7.10
CA GLU A 21 -1.39 6.70 6.82
C GLU A 21 -0.80 6.75 5.41
N ARG A 22 -0.08 5.71 5.01
CA ARG A 22 0.45 5.61 3.65
C ARG A 22 -0.66 5.52 2.59
N LYS A 23 -1.71 4.73 2.84
CA LYS A 23 -2.89 4.63 1.96
C LYS A 23 -3.55 6.00 1.78
N ASN A 24 -3.80 6.70 2.88
CA ASN A 24 -4.37 8.04 2.87
C ASN A 24 -3.47 9.06 2.16
N SER A 25 -2.15 8.93 2.27
CA SER A 25 -1.21 9.79 1.54
C SER A 25 -1.34 9.64 0.02
N ILE A 26 -1.46 8.41 -0.50
CA ILE A 26 -1.69 8.16 -1.94
C ILE A 26 -3.04 8.74 -2.37
N ILE A 27 -4.09 8.49 -1.58
CA ILE A 27 -5.44 9.01 -1.87
C ILE A 27 -5.47 10.54 -1.87
N LYS A 28 -4.78 11.17 -0.93
CA LYS A 28 -4.73 12.63 -0.82
C LYS A 28 -3.97 13.29 -1.96
N LYS A 29 -2.90 12.67 -2.45
CA LYS A 29 -2.17 13.16 -3.64
C LYS A 29 -3.10 13.26 -4.84
N LEU A 30 -3.93 12.24 -5.05
CA LEU A 30 -4.84 12.25 -6.18
C LEU A 30 -5.96 13.28 -6.01
N SER A 31 -6.56 13.38 -4.82
CA SER A 31 -7.59 14.40 -4.58
C SER A 31 -7.06 15.82 -4.70
N GLN A 32 -5.79 16.04 -4.35
CA GLN A 32 -5.10 17.31 -4.58
C GLN A 32 -4.85 17.54 -6.08
N PHE A 33 -4.34 16.54 -6.81
CA PHE A 33 -4.12 16.63 -8.26
C PHE A 33 -5.41 16.97 -9.02
N TYR A 34 -6.55 16.37 -8.65
CA TYR A 34 -7.85 16.72 -9.22
C TYR A 34 -8.30 18.14 -8.86
N ARG A 35 -8.05 18.63 -7.64
CA ARG A 35 -8.37 20.01 -7.26
C ARG A 35 -7.55 21.03 -8.06
N GLU A 36 -6.23 20.82 -8.16
CA GLU A 36 -5.35 21.68 -8.96
C GLU A 36 -5.69 21.60 -10.46
N SER A 37 -6.14 20.44 -10.95
CA SER A 37 -6.62 20.28 -12.33
C SER A 37 -8.00 20.93 -12.57
N GLN A 38 -8.90 20.90 -11.57
CA GLN A 38 -10.20 21.59 -11.64
C GLN A 38 -10.10 23.11 -11.50
N GLU A 39 -9.04 23.65 -10.88
CA GLU A 39 -8.77 25.10 -10.92
C GLU A 39 -8.41 25.59 -12.35
N ILE A 40 -8.13 24.69 -13.29
CA ILE A 40 -7.97 24.98 -14.73
C ILE A 40 -9.33 24.92 -15.46
N GLU A 41 -10.35 24.29 -14.88
CA GLU A 41 -11.67 24.06 -15.48
C GLU A 41 -12.78 24.46 -14.49
N THR A 42 -12.97 25.76 -14.28
CA THR A 42 -14.04 26.29 -13.44
C THR A 42 -15.43 25.96 -14.02
N ASP A 43 -16.40 25.65 -13.16
CA ASP A 43 -17.86 25.65 -13.40
C ASP A 43 -18.53 24.33 -13.85
N THR A 44 -18.46 23.27 -13.04
CA THR A 44 -19.56 22.28 -13.04
C THR A 44 -19.95 21.91 -11.62
N ALA A 45 -21.25 22.10 -11.36
CA ALA A 45 -21.86 22.05 -10.05
C ALA A 45 -21.79 20.66 -9.40
N LEU A 46 -21.40 20.68 -8.14
CA LEU A 46 -21.45 19.58 -7.18
C LEU A 46 -22.91 19.19 -6.89
N ASP A 47 -23.45 18.25 -7.66
CA ASP A 47 -24.63 17.48 -7.27
C ASP A 47 -24.53 16.03 -7.76
N VAL A 48 -23.66 15.25 -7.11
CA VAL A 48 -23.60 13.79 -7.27
C VAL A 48 -23.24 13.13 -5.93
N VAL A 49 -24.00 13.45 -4.90
CA VAL A 49 -24.07 12.59 -3.71
C VAL A 49 -24.99 11.43 -4.11
N ASP A 50 -24.47 10.20 -4.09
CA ASP A 50 -25.14 8.89 -4.31
C ASP A 50 -25.12 8.20 -5.69
N LYS A 51 -24.33 8.64 -6.68
CA LYS A 51 -23.98 7.77 -7.84
C LYS A 51 -22.48 7.53 -8.07
N ALA A 52 -21.64 8.00 -7.14
CA ALA A 52 -20.23 8.21 -7.39
C ALA A 52 -19.29 7.05 -7.01
N GLU A 53 -19.66 6.09 -6.15
CA GLU A 53 -18.63 5.21 -5.56
C GLU A 53 -17.88 4.35 -6.58
N THR A 54 -18.54 3.74 -7.56
CA THR A 54 -17.87 2.84 -8.54
C THR A 54 -17.18 3.59 -9.68
N SER A 55 -17.79 4.68 -10.19
CA SER A 55 -17.19 5.49 -11.26
C SER A 55 -16.01 6.31 -10.74
N TYR A 56 -16.14 6.88 -9.54
CA TYR A 56 -15.07 7.62 -8.87
C TYR A 56 -13.89 6.71 -8.53
N THR A 57 -14.11 5.47 -8.04
CA THR A 57 -12.99 4.53 -7.84
C THR A 57 -12.28 4.20 -9.14
N LYS A 58 -12.98 4.08 -10.26
CA LYS A 58 -12.36 3.77 -11.56
C LYS A 58 -11.56 4.96 -12.09
N GLU A 59 -12.12 6.17 -12.10
CA GLU A 59 -11.39 7.38 -12.48
C GLU A 59 -10.20 7.65 -11.56
N PHE A 60 -10.39 7.45 -10.25
CA PHE A 60 -9.34 7.51 -9.25
C PHE A 60 -8.21 6.53 -9.55
N LEU A 61 -8.53 5.26 -9.85
CA LEU A 61 -7.52 4.27 -10.18
C LEU A 61 -6.78 4.62 -11.48
N LEU A 62 -7.44 5.25 -12.46
CA LEU A 62 -6.81 5.68 -13.72
C LEU A 62 -5.81 6.83 -13.52
N GLY A 63 -6.04 7.71 -12.55
CA GLY A 63 -5.15 8.85 -12.26
C GLY A 63 -3.87 8.49 -11.49
N LEU A 64 -3.77 7.28 -10.96
CA LEU A 64 -2.56 6.80 -10.28
C LEU A 64 -1.49 6.32 -11.27
N THR A 65 -0.23 6.33 -10.86
CA THR A 65 0.82 5.58 -11.56
C THR A 65 0.67 4.07 -11.31
N ASP A 66 1.25 3.24 -12.19
CA ASP A 66 1.27 1.78 -11.96
C ASP A 66 1.90 1.42 -10.62
N SER A 67 2.99 2.11 -10.25
CA SER A 67 3.65 1.92 -8.96
C SER A 67 2.74 2.26 -7.78
N GLU A 68 1.93 3.32 -7.86
CA GLU A 68 0.99 3.68 -6.78
C GLU A 68 -0.17 2.70 -6.66
N ARG A 69 -0.69 2.21 -7.79
CA ARG A 69 -1.70 1.13 -7.81
C ARG A 69 -1.14 -0.14 -7.15
N GLU A 70 0.06 -0.55 -7.55
CA GLU A 70 0.74 -1.69 -6.95
C GLU A 70 0.96 -1.46 -5.45
N GLN A 71 1.38 -0.25 -5.06
CA GLN A 71 1.60 0.07 -3.66
C GLN A 71 0.30 -0.02 -2.84
N LEU A 72 -0.84 0.44 -3.36
CA LEU A 72 -2.15 0.29 -2.71
C LEU A 72 -2.52 -1.18 -2.55
N GLN A 73 -2.34 -1.99 -3.60
CA GLN A 73 -2.58 -3.43 -3.51
C GLN A 73 -1.69 -4.08 -2.44
N GLN A 74 -0.41 -3.71 -2.38
CA GLN A 74 0.52 -4.21 -1.36
C GLN A 74 0.11 -3.77 0.05
N ILE A 75 -0.42 -2.56 0.23
CA ILE A 75 -0.95 -2.08 1.50
C ILE A 75 -2.17 -2.90 1.93
N ASP A 76 -3.13 -3.12 1.03
CA ASP A 76 -4.34 -3.89 1.33
C ASP A 76 -4.00 -5.34 1.69
N GLN A 77 -3.08 -5.96 0.96
CA GLN A 77 -2.55 -7.28 1.30
C GLN A 77 -1.80 -7.29 2.64
N ALA A 78 -1.03 -6.23 2.95
CA ALA A 78 -0.33 -6.13 4.22
C ALA A 78 -1.29 -6.01 5.41
N LEU A 79 -2.40 -5.29 5.26
CA LEU A 79 -3.47 -5.22 6.25
C LEU A 79 -4.12 -6.59 6.48
N ASP A 80 -4.48 -7.31 5.41
CA ASP A 80 -5.03 -8.67 5.49
C ASP A 80 -4.06 -9.63 6.19
N ARG A 81 -2.76 -9.59 5.85
CA ARG A 81 -1.72 -10.37 6.54
C ARG A 81 -1.61 -10.02 8.03
N LEU A 82 -1.83 -8.76 8.40
CA LEU A 82 -1.76 -8.31 9.79
C LEU A 82 -2.93 -8.86 10.63
N GLU A 83 -4.10 -8.95 10.02
CA GLU A 83 -5.29 -9.60 10.60
C GLU A 83 -5.10 -11.12 10.73
N LYS A 84 -4.60 -11.78 9.68
CA LYS A 84 -4.29 -13.23 9.69
C LYS A 84 -3.10 -13.60 10.58
N GLY A 85 -2.27 -12.62 10.97
CA GLY A 85 -1.09 -12.85 11.79
C GLY A 85 0.14 -13.34 11.01
N GLU A 86 0.14 -13.18 9.68
CA GLU A 86 1.22 -13.53 8.76
C GLU A 86 2.11 -12.31 8.41
N TYR A 87 1.79 -11.14 8.95
CA TYR A 87 2.54 -9.92 8.70
C TYR A 87 3.98 -10.01 9.22
N GLY A 88 4.91 -9.53 8.40
CA GLY A 88 6.35 -9.57 8.67
C GLY A 88 7.05 -10.83 8.17
N HIS A 89 6.38 -11.68 7.40
CA HIS A 89 7.00 -12.80 6.68
C HIS A 89 7.06 -12.54 5.18
N CYS A 90 8.23 -12.81 4.58
CA CYS A 90 8.46 -12.67 3.15
C CYS A 90 7.59 -13.67 2.37
N GLN A 91 6.87 -13.19 1.36
CA GLN A 91 5.99 -14.03 0.55
C GLN A 91 6.74 -15.01 -0.38
N VAL A 92 8.04 -14.80 -0.61
CA VAL A 92 8.87 -15.64 -1.50
C VAL A 92 9.64 -16.70 -0.73
N CYS A 93 10.35 -16.31 0.34
CA CYS A 93 11.22 -17.22 1.08
C CYS A 93 10.69 -17.58 2.47
N HIS A 94 9.54 -17.04 2.88
CA HIS A 94 8.91 -17.24 4.19
C HIS A 94 9.76 -16.84 5.40
N LYS A 95 10.92 -16.23 5.18
CA LYS A 95 11.78 -15.67 6.22
C LYS A 95 11.20 -14.36 6.76
N GLU A 96 11.59 -14.02 7.98
CA GLU A 96 11.20 -12.76 8.61
C GLU A 96 11.72 -11.55 7.83
N ILE A 97 10.86 -10.55 7.69
CA ILE A 97 11.20 -9.24 7.18
C ILE A 97 11.70 -8.41 8.36
N GLY A 98 12.93 -7.89 8.26
CA GLY A 98 13.52 -7.13 9.35
C GLY A 98 12.64 -5.95 9.79
N LYS A 99 12.44 -5.77 11.09
CA LYS A 99 11.58 -4.71 11.65
C LYS A 99 11.93 -3.31 11.12
N LYS A 100 13.22 -3.00 10.99
CA LYS A 100 13.70 -1.73 10.42
C LYS A 100 13.17 -1.50 8.99
N ARG A 101 13.08 -2.55 8.17
CA ARG A 101 12.51 -2.47 6.83
C ARG A 101 11.01 -2.22 6.89
N LEU A 102 10.27 -2.93 7.74
CA LEU A 102 8.82 -2.71 7.90
C LEU A 102 8.49 -1.32 8.49
N GLN A 103 9.39 -0.72 9.26
CA GLN A 103 9.21 0.67 9.74
C GLN A 103 9.35 1.70 8.61
N ILE A 104 10.17 1.42 7.59
CA ILE A 104 10.39 2.32 6.45
C ILE A 104 9.38 2.03 5.32
N ILE A 105 9.13 0.74 5.04
CA ILE A 105 8.31 0.24 3.94
C ILE A 105 7.34 -0.82 4.52
N PRO A 106 6.31 -0.43 5.29
CA PRO A 106 5.41 -1.37 5.97
C PRO A 106 4.58 -2.25 5.03
N TRP A 107 4.36 -1.82 3.79
CA TRP A 107 3.58 -2.57 2.80
C TRP A 107 4.37 -3.67 2.10
N THR A 108 5.70 -3.71 2.25
CA THR A 108 6.58 -4.65 1.51
C THR A 108 6.17 -6.11 1.76
N PRO A 109 5.84 -6.88 0.70
CA PRO A 109 5.62 -8.33 0.83
C PRO A 109 6.95 -9.11 0.89
N TYR A 110 8.09 -8.47 0.60
CA TYR A 110 9.38 -9.13 0.43
C TYR A 110 10.44 -8.66 1.43
N CYS A 111 11.38 -9.56 1.76
CA CYS A 111 12.63 -9.21 2.41
C CYS A 111 13.62 -8.60 1.39
N ILE A 112 14.68 -7.94 1.89
CA ILE A 112 15.67 -7.25 1.06
C ILE A 112 16.22 -8.18 -0.03
N SER A 113 16.69 -9.36 0.36
CA SER A 113 17.30 -10.31 -0.58
C SER A 113 16.33 -10.87 -1.64
N CYS A 114 15.03 -10.87 -1.38
CA CYS A 114 14.03 -11.26 -2.39
C CYS A 114 13.65 -10.07 -3.27
N GLN A 115 13.54 -8.87 -2.69
CA GLN A 115 13.32 -7.64 -3.43
C GLN A 115 14.43 -7.40 -4.45
N GLU A 116 15.70 -7.51 -4.04
CA GLU A 116 16.86 -7.33 -4.91
C GLU A 116 16.87 -8.30 -6.10
N LYS A 117 16.34 -9.51 -5.95
CA LYS A 117 16.24 -10.48 -7.04
C LYS A 117 15.14 -10.14 -8.04
N ILE A 118 14.04 -9.58 -7.56
CA ILE A 118 12.90 -9.14 -8.39
C ILE A 118 13.30 -7.88 -9.16
N GLU A 119 13.90 -6.90 -8.49
CA GLU A 119 14.33 -5.63 -9.08
C GLU A 119 15.57 -5.79 -9.97
N GLY A 120 16.48 -6.69 -9.60
CA GLY A 120 17.73 -6.95 -10.32
C GLY A 120 17.58 -7.75 -11.62
N GLY A 121 16.36 -8.16 -11.99
CA GLY A 121 16.07 -8.80 -13.27
C GLY A 121 16.89 -10.07 -13.50
N ILE A 122 16.56 -11.16 -12.82
CA ILE A 122 16.97 -12.49 -13.30
C ILE A 122 15.78 -13.05 -14.09
N PRO A 123 15.89 -13.24 -15.42
CA PRO A 123 14.86 -13.96 -16.17
C PRO A 123 14.77 -15.37 -15.58
N GLU A 124 13.58 -15.75 -15.12
CA GLU A 124 13.29 -17.15 -14.82
C GLU A 124 13.53 -17.96 -16.11
N LYS A 125 14.24 -19.08 -15.94
CA LYS A 125 14.60 -20.05 -16.97
C LYS A 125 13.41 -20.50 -17.81
#